data_AF-A0A642C6N9-F1
#
_entry.id   AF-A0A642C6N9-F1
#
_cell.length_a   1.000
_cell.length_b   1.000
_cell.length_c   1.000
_cell.angle_alpha   90.00
_cell.angle_beta   90.00
_cell.angle_gamma   90.00
#
_symmetry.space_group_name_H-M   'P 1'
#
loop_
_entity.id
_entity.type
_entity.pdbx_description
1 polymer ?
#
loop_
_entity_poly.entity_id
_entity_poly.type
_entity_poly.pdbx_seq_one_letter_code
_entity_poly.pdbx_strand_id
1 'polypeptide(L)'
;LALTHYKPEIGSKEYGMDHLDLFKPETYEFVDALFKEYLEGDNPVFVGKRVHIGTDEYSNAKKDVVEKFRAFTDHYIRFVEGFGKQAVVWGALSHAKGDTPVKSENVVMNAWYNGYADPATMIKDGYQLNSIPDGLVYIVPKAGYYYDYLNEPYLYKEWTPAHIDKAVFDEKHPSILGGMFAIWNDHVGNGISVKDIHHRIFSPLQTLSVKMWTGAQTGIPYETFNEKRALLSEAPGVNQLARIGKKPELVYERSTVAPGSTSDYPEIGYNYTVSFDITGAKESEGTELFRSPNAVFYLSDPIRGMMGFARDGYLNTFPYKVNPGEKATIQIEGNNCSTTLRVNGKVVDEMNTQKLYFNAGKDSMNYVRTLVFPLEKAGNFNSKVQNLKVYNYCVSKP
;
A
#
# COMPACT_ATOMS: atom_id res chain seq x y z
N LEU A 1 7.11 18.40 -0.90
CA LEU A 1 6.77 18.65 -2.34
C LEU A 1 5.31 19.04 -2.59
N ALA A 2 4.31 18.32 -2.06
CA ALA A 2 2.90 18.67 -2.32
C ALA A 2 2.55 20.12 -1.91
N LEU A 3 3.04 20.56 -0.73
CA LEU A 3 2.81 21.92 -0.22
C LEU A 3 3.49 22.98 -1.09
N THR A 4 4.73 22.73 -1.49
CA THR A 4 5.55 23.64 -2.30
C THR A 4 5.16 23.64 -3.78
N HIS A 5 4.49 22.61 -4.28
CA HIS A 5 3.82 22.66 -5.58
C HIS A 5 2.63 23.63 -5.57
N TYR A 6 1.88 23.67 -4.46
CA TYR A 6 0.77 24.60 -4.29
C TYR A 6 1.25 26.03 -4.00
N LYS A 7 2.25 26.18 -3.12
CA LYS A 7 2.86 27.47 -2.74
C LYS A 7 4.38 27.41 -2.94
N PRO A 8 4.90 27.65 -4.17
CA PRO A 8 6.33 27.53 -4.46
C PRO A 8 7.25 28.44 -3.65
N GLU A 9 6.72 29.56 -3.14
CA GLU A 9 7.48 30.56 -2.40
C GLU A 9 8.02 30.03 -1.07
N ILE A 10 7.36 29.03 -0.48
CA ILE A 10 7.78 28.40 0.78
C ILE A 10 8.71 27.19 0.57
N GLY A 11 9.16 26.93 -0.66
CA GLY A 11 10.11 25.85 -0.96
C GLY A 11 11.57 26.29 -0.87
N SER A 12 12.45 25.40 -0.40
CA SER A 12 13.90 25.63 -0.39
C SER A 12 14.50 25.40 -1.77
N LYS A 13 15.02 26.46 -2.39
CA LYS A 13 15.77 26.33 -3.64
C LYS A 13 17.14 25.69 -3.44
N GLU A 14 17.70 25.77 -2.23
CA GLU A 14 19.02 25.22 -1.91
C GLU A 14 18.98 23.70 -1.70
N TYR A 15 17.94 23.19 -1.04
CA TYR A 15 17.83 21.76 -0.67
C TYR A 15 16.84 20.98 -1.53
N GLY A 16 16.18 21.64 -2.48
CA GLY A 16 15.19 21.03 -3.36
C GLY A 16 13.76 21.42 -2.99
N MET A 17 12.88 21.45 -3.99
CA MET A 17 11.50 21.88 -3.81
C MET A 17 10.68 20.92 -2.94
N ASP A 18 11.19 19.74 -2.63
CA ASP A 18 10.61 18.84 -1.65
C ASP A 18 10.80 19.32 -0.20
N HIS A 19 11.77 20.19 0.06
CA HIS A 19 12.06 20.82 1.35
C HIS A 19 11.35 22.17 1.52
N LEU A 20 10.78 22.42 2.70
CA LEU A 20 10.25 23.74 3.08
C LEU A 20 11.37 24.72 3.42
N ASP A 21 11.25 25.99 3.05
CA ASP A 21 12.18 27.04 3.44
C ASP A 21 11.91 27.49 4.88
N LEU A 22 12.62 26.89 5.85
CA LEU A 22 12.39 27.08 7.29
C LEU A 22 12.80 28.48 7.81
N PHE A 23 13.42 29.31 6.97
CA PHE A 23 13.82 30.67 7.33
C PHE A 23 12.75 31.71 6.99
N LYS A 24 11.72 31.33 6.21
CA LYS A 24 10.63 32.21 5.82
C LYS A 24 9.47 32.17 6.81
N PRO A 25 8.98 33.31 7.30
CA PRO A 25 7.77 33.35 8.12
C PRO A 25 6.55 32.78 7.38
N GLU A 26 6.45 32.97 6.06
CA GLU A 26 5.34 32.49 5.25
C GLU A 26 5.22 30.96 5.23
N THR A 27 6.31 30.24 5.52
CA THR A 27 6.30 28.78 5.72
C THR A 27 5.51 28.42 6.96
N TYR A 28 5.71 29.15 8.06
CA TYR A 28 5.01 28.90 9.31
C TYR A 28 3.55 29.34 9.22
N GLU A 29 3.28 30.51 8.63
CA GLU A 29 1.89 30.96 8.40
C GLU A 29 1.08 29.93 7.60
N PHE A 30 1.68 29.35 6.56
CA PHE A 30 1.04 28.34 5.73
C PHE A 30 0.79 27.03 6.49
N VAL A 31 1.81 26.49 7.17
CA VAL A 31 1.69 25.20 7.86
C VAL A 31 0.84 25.32 9.13
N ASP A 32 0.90 26.45 9.85
CA ASP A 32 0.00 26.75 10.98
C ASP A 32 -1.47 26.79 10.53
N ALA A 33 -1.76 27.49 9.41
CA ALA A 33 -3.11 27.54 8.85
C ALA A 33 -3.60 26.16 8.43
N LEU A 34 -2.73 25.36 7.81
CA LEU A 34 -3.04 23.98 7.45
C LEU A 34 -3.36 23.14 8.69
N PHE A 35 -2.55 23.18 9.75
CA PHE A 35 -2.88 22.43 10.97
C PHE A 35 -4.18 22.92 11.62
N LYS A 36 -4.42 24.24 11.66
CA LYS A 36 -5.67 24.80 12.21
C LYS A 36 -6.90 24.26 11.50
N GLU A 37 -6.87 24.17 10.17
CA GLU A 37 -7.98 23.63 9.38
C GLU A 37 -8.43 22.24 9.86
N TYR A 38 -7.51 21.40 10.35
CA TYR A 38 -7.81 20.04 10.79
C TYR A 38 -7.98 19.89 12.32
N LEU A 39 -7.42 20.82 13.10
CA LEU A 39 -7.32 20.71 14.57
C LEU A 39 -8.21 21.69 15.34
N GLU A 40 -8.60 22.80 14.74
CA GLU A 40 -9.34 23.89 15.40
C GLU A 40 -10.87 23.74 15.24
N GLY A 41 -11.62 24.40 16.11
CA GLY A 41 -13.09 24.48 16.08
C GLY A 41 -13.80 23.43 16.94
N ASP A 42 -15.14 23.55 17.01
CA ASP A 42 -15.98 22.69 17.86
C ASP A 42 -16.08 21.25 17.34
N ASN A 43 -15.85 21.05 16.04
CA ASN A 43 -15.90 19.76 15.35
C ASN A 43 -14.66 19.57 14.47
N PRO A 44 -13.46 19.38 15.06
CA PRO A 44 -12.22 19.27 14.29
C PRO A 44 -12.21 17.97 13.48
N VAL A 45 -11.54 17.99 12.31
CA VAL A 45 -11.40 16.81 11.45
C VAL A 45 -10.61 15.71 12.16
N PHE A 46 -9.51 16.07 12.82
CA PHE A 46 -8.70 15.13 13.59
C PHE A 46 -9.20 15.08 15.04
N VAL A 47 -10.10 14.15 15.31
CA VAL A 47 -10.64 13.89 16.66
C VAL A 47 -9.72 13.01 17.53
N GLY A 48 -8.75 12.32 16.92
CA GLY A 48 -7.80 11.46 17.64
C GLY A 48 -6.92 12.22 18.64
N LYS A 49 -6.41 11.49 19.64
CA LYS A 49 -5.49 12.05 20.66
C LYS A 49 -4.15 12.47 20.08
N ARG A 50 -3.67 11.78 19.03
CA ARG A 50 -2.31 11.93 18.49
C ARG A 50 -2.34 12.55 17.09
N VAL A 51 -1.35 13.39 16.81
CA VAL A 51 -1.11 13.98 15.49
C VAL A 51 0.36 13.77 15.14
N HIS A 52 0.63 13.15 14.00
CA HIS A 52 1.99 13.01 13.49
C HIS A 52 2.39 14.25 12.70
N ILE A 53 3.46 14.94 13.09
CA ILE A 53 3.90 16.19 12.46
C ILE A 53 4.99 16.00 11.39
N GLY A 54 5.41 14.74 11.17
CA GLY A 54 6.41 14.37 10.17
C GLY A 54 7.81 14.51 10.74
N THR A 55 8.56 15.48 10.23
CA THR A 55 9.93 15.86 10.64
C THR A 55 10.97 14.75 10.48
N ASP A 56 10.95 14.07 9.34
CA ASP A 56 11.97 13.14 8.84
C ASP A 56 12.78 13.75 7.69
N GLU A 57 13.95 13.15 7.40
CA GLU A 57 14.73 13.32 6.16
C GLU A 57 15.09 14.75 5.73
N TYR A 58 15.02 15.72 6.64
CA TYR A 58 15.42 17.09 6.33
C TYR A 58 16.95 17.24 6.26
N SER A 59 17.41 18.14 5.39
CA SER A 59 18.84 18.46 5.22
C SER A 59 19.53 18.81 6.53
N ASN A 60 20.71 18.22 6.75
CA ASN A 60 21.63 18.56 7.84
C ASN A 60 22.97 19.14 7.36
N ALA A 61 23.00 19.64 6.11
CA ALA A 61 24.23 20.07 5.44
C ALA A 61 24.92 21.27 6.11
N LYS A 62 24.17 22.13 6.81
CA LYS A 62 24.67 23.31 7.51
C LYS A 62 24.12 23.40 8.93
N LYS A 63 24.92 23.94 9.85
CA LYS A 63 24.55 24.05 11.27
C LYS A 63 23.30 24.90 11.48
N ASP A 64 23.22 26.07 10.86
CA ASP A 64 22.06 26.97 10.96
C ASP A 64 20.76 26.32 10.46
N VAL A 65 20.83 25.51 9.42
CA VAL A 65 19.70 24.71 8.93
C VAL A 65 19.28 23.65 9.93
N VAL A 66 20.25 22.94 10.54
CA VAL A 66 19.98 21.99 11.62
C VAL A 66 19.28 22.68 12.79
N GLU A 67 19.78 23.83 13.24
CA GLU A 67 19.15 24.58 14.32
C GLU A 67 17.72 25.03 13.96
N LYS A 68 17.49 25.45 12.71
CA LYS A 68 16.15 25.80 12.23
C LYS A 68 15.21 24.60 12.13
N PHE A 69 15.68 23.45 11.68
CA PHE A 69 14.89 22.23 11.64
C PHE A 69 14.49 21.77 13.06
N ARG A 70 15.41 21.87 14.02
CA ARG A 70 15.12 21.60 15.43
C ARG A 70 14.07 22.56 15.99
N ALA A 71 14.23 23.86 15.74
CA ALA A 71 13.25 24.88 16.13
C ALA A 71 11.87 24.64 15.48
N PHE A 72 11.84 24.26 14.20
CA PHE A 72 10.61 23.92 13.48
C PHE A 72 9.91 22.71 14.12
N THR A 73 10.67 21.66 14.42
CA THR A 73 10.15 20.45 15.09
C THR A 73 9.55 20.79 16.46
N ASP A 74 10.27 21.56 17.29
CA ASP A 74 9.77 22.00 18.60
C ASP A 74 8.52 22.88 18.48
N HIS A 75 8.49 23.81 17.53
CA HIS A 75 7.33 24.67 17.26
C HIS A 75 6.08 23.83 16.98
N TYR A 76 6.14 22.87 16.05
CA TYR A 76 4.95 22.07 15.71
C TYR A 76 4.58 21.03 16.76
N ILE A 77 5.52 20.55 17.57
CA ILE A 77 5.19 19.78 18.78
C ILE A 77 4.27 20.61 19.67
N ARG A 78 4.70 21.82 20.02
CA ARG A 78 3.93 22.71 20.91
C ARG A 78 2.64 23.20 20.26
N PHE A 79 2.66 23.45 18.95
CA PHE A 79 1.51 23.94 18.20
C PHE A 79 0.36 22.94 18.28
N VAL A 80 0.60 21.66 17.93
CA VAL A 80 -0.47 20.65 17.97
C VAL A 80 -0.90 20.32 19.41
N GLU A 81 0.02 20.38 20.38
CA GLU A 81 -0.32 20.26 21.80
C GLU A 81 -1.22 21.38 22.31
N GLY A 82 -1.12 22.59 21.74
CA GLY A 82 -2.03 23.70 22.00
C GLY A 82 -3.50 23.39 21.68
N PHE A 83 -3.76 22.44 20.78
CA PHE A 83 -5.09 21.90 20.47
C PHE A 83 -5.45 20.65 21.29
N GLY A 84 -4.73 20.39 22.39
CA GLY A 84 -4.94 19.23 23.25
C GLY A 84 -4.48 17.90 22.66
N LYS A 85 -3.62 17.93 21.63
CA LYS A 85 -3.08 16.71 20.99
C LYS A 85 -1.80 16.25 21.67
N GLN A 86 -1.42 15.01 21.40
CA GLN A 86 -0.09 14.47 21.67
C GLN A 86 0.68 14.42 20.36
N ALA A 87 1.84 15.08 20.29
CA ALA A 87 2.66 15.07 19.09
C ALA A 87 3.31 13.70 18.87
N VAL A 88 3.32 13.25 17.61
CA VAL A 88 4.13 12.14 17.12
C VAL A 88 5.12 12.65 16.09
N VAL A 89 6.39 12.26 16.21
CA VAL A 89 7.46 12.66 15.28
C VAL A 89 8.15 11.44 14.71
N TRP A 90 8.69 11.55 13.50
CA TRP A 90 9.73 10.64 13.06
C TRP A 90 11.03 10.97 13.80
N GLY A 91 11.77 9.95 14.20
CA GLY A 91 13.10 10.14 14.77
C GLY A 91 14.04 10.76 13.75
N ALA A 92 14.63 11.92 14.08
CA ALA A 92 15.59 12.62 13.21
C ALA A 92 16.70 13.38 13.97
N LEU A 93 16.67 13.39 15.31
CA LEU A 93 17.50 14.30 16.12
C LEU A 93 18.97 13.86 16.28
N SER A 94 19.31 12.61 15.97
CA SER A 94 20.71 12.17 15.87
C SER A 94 21.34 12.63 14.55
N HIS A 95 20.56 12.60 13.46
CA HIS A 95 20.95 13.16 12.16
C HIS A 95 21.00 14.69 12.19
N ALA A 96 20.00 15.33 12.78
CA ALA A 96 19.91 16.76 13.01
C ALA A 96 20.51 17.15 14.36
N LYS A 97 21.79 16.81 14.58
CA LYS A 97 22.52 17.09 15.81
C LYS A 97 22.83 18.58 15.94
N GLY A 98 22.19 19.25 16.90
CA GLY A 98 22.34 20.69 17.15
C GLY A 98 22.03 21.07 18.60
N ASP A 99 22.13 22.35 18.89
CA ASP A 99 22.07 22.93 20.24
C ASP A 99 20.65 23.37 20.63
N THR A 100 19.80 23.67 19.66
CA THR A 100 18.41 24.10 19.88
C THR A 100 17.63 22.99 20.57
N PRO A 101 17.04 23.23 21.75
CA PRO A 101 16.25 22.21 22.43
C PRO A 101 15.02 21.82 21.63
N VAL A 102 14.68 20.53 21.66
CA VAL A 102 13.42 20.01 21.14
C VAL A 102 12.71 19.31 22.29
N LYS A 103 11.45 19.66 22.55
CA LYS A 103 10.66 19.07 23.62
C LYS A 103 10.52 17.55 23.44
N SER A 104 10.72 16.80 24.53
CA SER A 104 10.53 15.34 24.59
C SER A 104 9.38 14.91 25.49
N GLU A 105 9.04 15.71 26.50
CA GLU A 105 7.90 15.44 27.39
C GLU A 105 6.61 15.32 26.57
N ASN A 106 5.80 14.29 26.85
CA ASN A 106 4.54 14.00 26.15
C ASN A 106 4.68 13.85 24.61
N VAL A 107 5.88 13.57 24.08
CA VAL A 107 6.09 13.31 22.65
C VAL A 107 6.34 11.83 22.40
N VAL A 108 5.67 11.28 21.38
CA VAL A 108 5.96 9.94 20.88
C VAL A 108 6.87 10.06 19.66
N MET A 109 7.92 9.25 19.60
CA MET A 109 8.84 9.21 18.47
C MET A 109 8.78 7.84 17.80
N ASN A 110 8.54 7.84 16.49
CA ASN A 110 8.69 6.65 15.67
C ASN A 110 10.18 6.44 15.36
N ALA A 111 10.79 5.46 16.00
CA ALA A 111 12.21 5.12 15.84
C ALA A 111 12.36 4.14 14.66
N TRP A 112 12.60 4.73 13.48
CA TRP A 112 12.57 4.02 12.20
C TRP A 112 13.95 3.63 11.68
N TYR A 113 14.97 4.46 11.93
CA TYR A 113 16.34 4.19 11.52
C TYR A 113 17.33 4.79 12.54
N ASN A 114 18.21 3.95 13.07
CA ASN A 114 19.11 4.32 14.18
C ASN A 114 20.12 5.40 13.80
N GLY A 115 20.41 5.59 12.51
CA GLY A 115 21.25 6.70 12.03
C GLY A 115 20.57 8.06 12.13
N TYR A 116 19.23 8.10 12.04
CA TYR A 116 18.45 9.32 12.18
C TYR A 116 18.08 9.62 13.63
N ALA A 117 17.80 8.59 14.41
CA ALA A 117 17.55 8.71 15.84
C ALA A 117 18.09 7.46 16.56
N ASP A 118 19.19 7.64 17.29
CA ASP A 118 19.75 6.61 18.15
C ASP A 118 18.77 6.32 19.31
N PRO A 119 18.20 5.10 19.39
CA PRO A 119 17.11 4.84 20.34
C PRO A 119 17.51 5.03 21.81
N ALA A 120 18.73 4.67 22.19
CA ALA A 120 19.21 4.82 23.55
C ALA A 120 19.36 6.30 23.94
N THR A 121 19.87 7.13 23.03
CA THR A 121 19.95 8.59 23.20
C THR A 121 18.57 9.20 23.33
N MET A 122 17.62 8.83 22.45
CA MET A 122 16.26 9.39 22.51
C MET A 122 15.52 9.02 23.79
N ILE A 123 15.71 7.79 24.30
CA ILE A 123 15.19 7.38 25.61
C ILE A 123 15.80 8.22 26.73
N LYS A 124 17.13 8.43 26.70
CA LYS A 124 17.83 9.26 27.69
C LYS A 124 17.35 10.72 27.67
N ASP A 125 17.01 11.23 26.48
CA ASP A 125 16.48 12.58 26.28
C ASP A 125 14.98 12.68 26.67
N GLY A 126 14.35 11.57 27.08
CA GLY A 126 13.00 11.53 27.64
C GLY A 126 11.88 11.18 26.66
N TYR A 127 12.20 10.80 25.42
CA TYR A 127 11.21 10.40 24.44
C TYR A 127 10.60 9.02 24.75
N GLN A 128 9.33 8.85 24.37
CA GLN A 128 8.66 7.56 24.30
C GLN A 128 8.74 7.06 22.85
N LEU A 129 9.23 5.84 22.64
CA LEU A 129 9.51 5.31 21.31
C LEU A 129 8.44 4.31 20.86
N ASN A 130 8.07 4.36 19.57
CA ASN A 130 7.51 3.24 18.85
C ASN A 130 8.62 2.58 18.02
N SER A 131 8.75 1.26 18.11
CA SER A 131 9.66 0.49 17.27
C SER A 131 9.10 0.35 15.86
N ILE A 132 9.80 0.88 14.87
CA ILE A 132 9.41 0.73 13.45
C ILE A 132 10.64 0.61 12.52
N PRO A 133 11.59 -0.30 12.82
CA PRO A 133 12.85 -0.39 12.10
C PRO A 133 12.67 -0.68 10.61
N ASP A 134 13.13 0.25 9.78
CA ASP A 134 13.02 0.23 8.33
C ASP A 134 13.49 -1.09 7.71
N GLY A 135 14.65 -1.59 8.12
CA GLY A 135 15.24 -2.84 7.63
C GLY A 135 14.48 -4.11 8.00
N LEU A 136 13.44 -4.04 8.83
CA LEU A 136 12.67 -5.21 9.30
C LEU A 136 11.18 -5.12 8.99
N VAL A 137 10.57 -3.93 9.08
CA VAL A 137 9.11 -3.75 9.03
C VAL A 137 8.64 -2.72 8.00
N TYR A 138 9.51 -2.24 7.10
CA TYR A 138 9.08 -1.47 5.94
C TYR A 138 8.81 -2.35 4.73
N ILE A 139 7.69 -2.07 4.07
CA ILE A 139 7.31 -2.62 2.78
C ILE A 139 7.42 -1.50 1.75
N VAL A 140 8.19 -1.69 0.68
CA VAL A 140 8.22 -0.80 -0.49
C VAL A 140 7.97 -1.64 -1.74
N PRO A 141 6.73 -1.67 -2.26
CA PRO A 141 6.35 -2.57 -3.33
C PRO A 141 7.22 -2.43 -4.58
N LYS A 142 7.87 -3.54 -4.97
CA LYS A 142 8.72 -3.65 -6.17
C LYS A 142 9.85 -2.60 -6.29
N ALA A 143 10.34 -2.05 -5.18
CA ALA A 143 11.38 -1.01 -5.22
C ALA A 143 12.82 -1.53 -5.37
N GLY A 144 13.08 -2.79 -5.00
CA GLY A 144 14.43 -3.37 -5.02
C GLY A 144 15.28 -3.00 -3.80
N TYR A 145 14.70 -2.26 -2.85
CA TYR A 145 15.20 -2.01 -1.51
C TYR A 145 14.02 -2.11 -0.53
N TYR A 146 14.31 -2.37 0.75
CA TYR A 146 13.33 -2.89 1.72
C TYR A 146 12.56 -4.10 1.17
N TYR A 147 11.47 -4.49 1.82
CA TYR A 147 10.72 -5.69 1.45
C TYR A 147 9.61 -5.40 0.44
N ASP A 148 9.43 -6.26 -0.56
CA ASP A 148 8.16 -6.34 -1.31
C ASP A 148 7.08 -7.08 -0.48
N TYR A 149 7.52 -8.08 0.30
CA TYR A 149 6.75 -8.82 1.31
C TYR A 149 7.66 -9.04 2.52
N LEU A 150 7.17 -8.78 3.73
CA LEU A 150 7.98 -8.88 4.94
C LEU A 150 8.47 -10.32 5.20
N ASN A 151 9.62 -10.45 5.89
CA ASN A 151 10.13 -11.74 6.35
C ASN A 151 9.37 -12.23 7.59
N GLU A 152 8.13 -12.67 7.38
CA GLU A 152 7.22 -13.09 8.44
C GLU A 152 7.74 -14.26 9.30
N PRO A 153 8.43 -15.29 8.76
CA PRO A 153 9.05 -16.31 9.58
C PRO A 153 10.05 -15.74 10.60
N TYR A 154 10.90 -14.81 10.16
CA TYR A 154 11.85 -14.13 11.03
C TYR A 154 11.13 -13.25 12.06
N LEU A 155 10.19 -12.42 11.62
CA LEU A 155 9.45 -11.50 12.49
C LEU A 155 8.71 -12.25 13.60
N TYR A 156 8.10 -13.39 13.28
CA TYR A 156 7.40 -14.21 14.28
C TYR A 156 8.35 -14.84 15.30
N LYS A 157 9.50 -15.34 14.84
CA LYS A 157 10.45 -16.10 15.66
C LYS A 157 11.31 -15.17 16.52
N GLU A 158 11.82 -14.09 15.95
CA GLU A 158 12.91 -13.30 16.54
C GLU A 158 12.49 -11.88 16.96
N TRP A 159 11.58 -11.23 16.24
CA TRP A 159 11.31 -9.80 16.45
C TRP A 159 10.24 -9.53 17.52
N THR A 160 10.46 -8.50 18.33
CA THR A 160 9.48 -7.91 19.25
C THR A 160 9.60 -6.39 19.18
N PRO A 161 8.64 -5.62 19.70
CA PRO A 161 8.79 -4.17 19.84
C PRO A 161 10.04 -3.69 20.58
N ALA A 162 10.67 -4.53 21.41
CA ALA A 162 11.91 -4.18 22.09
C ALA A 162 13.13 -4.14 21.15
N HIS A 163 12.98 -4.58 19.90
CA HIS A 163 14.01 -4.52 18.86
C HIS A 163 13.77 -3.30 17.98
N ILE A 164 14.63 -2.29 18.10
CA ILE A 164 14.67 -1.10 17.26
C ILE A 164 15.95 -1.19 16.41
N ASP A 165 15.83 -1.90 15.30
CA ASP A 165 16.93 -2.28 14.41
C ASP A 165 18.05 -2.98 15.21
N LYS A 166 19.26 -2.42 15.26
CA LYS A 166 20.39 -3.00 16.00
C LYS A 166 20.31 -2.81 17.51
N ALA A 167 19.43 -1.93 18.00
CA ALA A 167 19.27 -1.68 19.42
C ALA A 167 18.20 -2.63 19.99
N VAL A 168 18.62 -3.53 20.86
CA VAL A 168 17.74 -4.48 21.54
C VAL A 168 17.65 -4.11 23.01
N PHE A 169 16.43 -3.86 23.47
CA PHE A 169 16.14 -3.47 24.85
C PHE A 169 15.51 -4.63 25.62
N ASP A 170 15.40 -4.48 26.93
CA ASP A 170 14.61 -5.40 27.74
C ASP A 170 13.14 -5.38 27.28
N GLU A 171 12.52 -6.57 27.25
CA GLU A 171 11.09 -6.67 26.98
C GLU A 171 10.30 -5.80 27.97
N LYS A 172 9.30 -5.07 27.44
CA LYS A 172 8.46 -4.12 28.22
C LYS A 172 9.25 -2.95 28.81
N HIS A 173 10.38 -2.55 28.21
CA HIS A 173 11.07 -1.32 28.58
C HIS A 173 10.09 -0.13 28.63
N PRO A 174 10.04 0.66 29.72
CA PRO A 174 8.96 1.64 29.95
C PRO A 174 8.89 2.76 28.93
N SER A 175 10.01 3.05 28.24
CA SER A 175 10.07 4.04 27.17
C SER A 175 9.76 3.49 25.78
N ILE A 176 9.43 2.21 25.64
CA ILE A 176 9.02 1.60 24.36
C ILE A 176 7.53 1.28 24.44
N LEU A 177 6.72 2.03 23.71
CA LEU A 177 5.26 1.95 23.76
C LEU A 177 4.70 0.74 23.01
N GLY A 178 5.45 0.21 22.05
CA GLY A 178 5.00 -0.83 21.15
C GLY A 178 5.76 -0.79 19.83
N GLY A 179 5.22 -1.48 18.83
CA GLY A 179 5.78 -1.52 17.50
C GLY A 179 4.77 -1.11 16.44
N MET A 180 5.28 -0.81 15.25
CA MET A 180 4.49 -0.52 14.05
C MET A 180 5.15 -1.17 12.84
N PHE A 181 4.46 -1.20 11.71
CA PHE A 181 5.05 -1.48 10.39
C PHE A 181 4.54 -0.43 9.40
N ALA A 182 5.26 -0.24 8.30
CA ALA A 182 4.89 0.75 7.29
C ALA A 182 4.88 0.13 5.90
N ILE A 183 4.01 0.67 5.06
CA ILE A 183 4.11 0.52 3.61
C ILE A 183 4.33 1.88 2.99
N TRP A 184 5.40 2.01 2.20
CA TRP A 184 5.73 3.21 1.46
C TRP A 184 5.56 2.98 -0.04
N ASN A 185 4.91 3.92 -0.71
CA ASN A 185 4.69 3.89 -2.15
C ASN A 185 5.71 4.81 -2.85
N ASP A 186 7.00 4.53 -2.67
CA ASP A 186 8.11 5.34 -3.18
C ASP A 186 8.07 5.52 -4.70
N HIS A 187 7.59 4.50 -5.41
CA HIS A 187 7.45 4.52 -6.86
C HIS A 187 6.01 4.84 -7.27
N VAL A 188 5.71 6.13 -7.36
CA VAL A 188 4.43 6.61 -7.90
C VAL A 188 4.30 6.21 -9.37
N GLY A 189 3.12 5.71 -9.77
CA GLY A 189 2.87 5.34 -11.17
C GLY A 189 3.29 3.92 -11.55
N ASN A 190 3.78 3.11 -10.61
CA ASN A 190 4.30 1.78 -10.87
C ASN A 190 3.23 0.68 -11.01
N GLY A 191 1.95 1.04 -11.06
CA GLY A 191 0.83 0.11 -11.31
C GLY A 191 0.41 -0.75 -10.11
N ILE A 192 1.02 -0.55 -8.93
CA ILE A 192 0.58 -1.18 -7.67
C ILE A 192 -0.81 -0.66 -7.31
N SER A 193 -1.78 -1.56 -7.20
CA SER A 193 -3.15 -1.27 -6.76
C SER A 193 -3.31 -1.21 -5.25
N VAL A 194 -4.46 -0.68 -4.80
CA VAL A 194 -4.90 -0.85 -3.41
C VAL A 194 -5.02 -2.33 -3.03
N LYS A 195 -5.44 -3.21 -3.96
CA LYS A 195 -5.50 -4.67 -3.73
C LYS A 195 -4.11 -5.30 -3.58
N ASP A 196 -3.13 -4.85 -4.37
CA ASP A 196 -1.74 -5.26 -4.26
C ASP A 196 -1.14 -4.85 -2.90
N ILE A 197 -1.49 -3.66 -2.41
CA ILE A 197 -1.11 -3.18 -1.07
C ILE A 197 -1.75 -4.06 0.01
N HIS A 198 -3.07 -4.28 -0.06
CA HIS A 198 -3.79 -5.10 0.91
C HIS A 198 -3.22 -6.52 0.99
N HIS A 199 -2.92 -7.12 -0.16
CA HIS A 199 -2.29 -8.43 -0.25
C HIS A 199 -0.91 -8.49 0.44
N ARG A 200 -0.12 -7.40 0.39
CA ARG A 200 1.19 -7.33 1.06
C ARG A 200 1.10 -7.14 2.56
N ILE A 201 0.08 -6.43 3.05
CA ILE A 201 -0.01 -6.05 4.46
C ILE A 201 -0.82 -7.05 5.31
N PHE A 202 -1.72 -7.83 4.70
CA PHE A 202 -2.65 -8.63 5.49
C PHE A 202 -1.97 -9.76 6.28
N SER A 203 -1.06 -10.53 5.68
CA SER A 203 -0.34 -11.57 6.43
C SER A 203 0.65 -11.01 7.45
N PRO A 204 1.43 -9.94 7.17
CA PRO A 204 2.22 -9.30 8.20
C PRO A 204 1.41 -8.71 9.34
N LEU A 205 0.23 -8.14 9.07
CA LEU A 205 -0.67 -7.65 10.11
C LEU A 205 -0.99 -8.76 11.12
N GLN A 206 -1.30 -9.98 10.65
CA GLN A 206 -1.56 -11.12 11.53
C GLN A 206 -0.31 -11.50 12.34
N THR A 207 0.86 -11.57 11.70
CA THR A 207 2.14 -11.92 12.35
C THR A 207 2.50 -10.92 13.43
N LEU A 208 2.50 -9.64 13.09
CA LEU A 208 2.90 -8.55 13.96
C LEU A 208 1.88 -8.33 15.09
N SER A 209 0.59 -8.58 14.86
CA SER A 209 -0.41 -8.54 15.93
C SER A 209 -0.09 -9.50 17.06
N VAL A 210 0.37 -10.73 16.75
CA VAL A 210 0.81 -11.68 17.78
C VAL A 210 2.01 -11.13 18.53
N LYS A 211 3.04 -10.66 17.81
CA LYS A 211 4.29 -10.19 18.42
C LYS A 211 4.15 -8.92 19.23
N MET A 212 3.27 -8.01 18.82
CA MET A 212 2.96 -6.80 19.56
C MET A 212 2.05 -7.07 20.77
N TRP A 213 1.30 -8.18 20.79
CA TRP A 213 0.45 -8.57 21.91
C TRP A 213 1.16 -9.44 22.95
N THR A 214 1.91 -10.46 22.50
CA THR A 214 2.53 -11.47 23.38
C THR A 214 4.05 -11.32 23.52
N GLY A 215 4.67 -10.42 22.75
CA GLY A 215 6.12 -10.24 22.74
C GLY A 215 6.86 -11.50 22.30
N ALA A 216 7.90 -11.87 23.04
CA ALA A 216 8.70 -13.07 22.77
C ALA A 216 7.93 -14.39 22.99
N GLN A 217 6.86 -14.38 23.78
CA GLN A 217 6.14 -15.60 24.18
C GLN A 217 5.06 -15.95 23.14
N THR A 218 5.38 -16.81 22.18
CA THR A 218 4.40 -17.36 21.23
C THR A 218 3.91 -18.73 21.69
N GLY A 219 2.60 -19.00 21.50
CA GLY A 219 1.98 -20.25 21.98
C GLY A 219 2.13 -21.45 21.04
N ILE A 220 2.53 -21.23 19.79
CA ILE A 220 2.68 -22.27 18.75
C ILE A 220 3.83 -21.93 17.79
N PRO A 221 4.43 -22.92 17.11
CA PRO A 221 5.41 -22.71 16.05
C PRO A 221 4.87 -21.87 14.88
N TYR A 222 5.76 -21.17 14.17
CA TYR A 222 5.39 -20.31 13.05
C TYR A 222 4.61 -21.06 11.96
N GLU A 223 5.02 -22.29 11.65
CA GLU A 223 4.45 -23.09 10.59
C GLU A 223 2.97 -23.41 10.89
N THR A 224 2.68 -23.82 12.13
CA THR A 224 1.30 -24.03 12.62
C THR A 224 0.50 -22.73 12.66
N PHE A 225 1.12 -21.61 13.07
CA PHE A 225 0.49 -20.29 13.03
C PHE A 225 0.14 -19.89 11.59
N ASN A 226 1.06 -20.09 10.64
CA ASN A 226 0.91 -19.72 9.24
C ASN A 226 -0.20 -20.51 8.53
N GLU A 227 -0.36 -21.80 8.85
CA GLU A 227 -1.49 -22.59 8.37
C GLU A 227 -2.82 -22.09 8.97
N LYS A 228 -2.87 -21.87 10.29
CA LYS A 228 -4.11 -21.49 10.99
C LYS A 228 -4.59 -20.10 10.60
N ARG A 229 -3.69 -19.12 10.47
CA ARG A 229 -4.07 -17.73 10.14
C ARG A 229 -4.70 -17.61 8.75
N ALA A 230 -4.34 -18.47 7.80
CA ALA A 230 -4.91 -18.48 6.46
C ALA A 230 -6.38 -18.91 6.46
N LEU A 231 -6.82 -19.67 7.48
CA LEU A 231 -8.20 -20.11 7.64
C LEU A 231 -9.13 -19.01 8.17
N LEU A 232 -8.56 -17.92 8.69
CA LEU A 232 -9.32 -16.79 9.22
C LEU A 232 -9.79 -15.87 8.09
N SER A 233 -11.02 -15.37 8.24
CA SER A 233 -11.48 -14.20 7.49
C SER A 233 -10.67 -12.96 7.87
N GLU A 234 -10.70 -11.93 7.03
CA GLU A 234 -9.97 -10.69 7.29
C GLU A 234 -10.54 -9.93 8.49
N ALA A 235 -11.86 -9.81 8.52
CA ALA A 235 -12.68 -9.40 9.65
C ALA A 235 -14.13 -9.83 9.36
N PRO A 236 -15.05 -9.79 10.34
CA PRO A 236 -16.47 -10.02 10.07
C PRO A 236 -16.98 -9.10 8.95
N GLY A 237 -17.53 -9.68 7.89
CA GLY A 237 -18.05 -8.93 6.73
C GLY A 237 -16.99 -8.31 5.81
N VAL A 238 -15.69 -8.61 6.00
CA VAL A 238 -14.60 -8.05 5.18
C VAL A 238 -13.95 -9.14 4.33
N ASN A 239 -13.80 -8.86 3.04
CA ASN A 239 -13.12 -9.72 2.07
C ASN A 239 -12.35 -8.90 1.03
N GLN A 240 -11.38 -8.09 1.46
CA GLN A 240 -10.60 -7.26 0.55
C GLN A 240 -9.66 -8.09 -0.34
N LEU A 241 -9.25 -9.28 0.10
CA LEU A 241 -8.55 -10.25 -0.73
C LEU A 241 -9.46 -10.98 -1.72
N ALA A 242 -10.77 -10.73 -1.71
CA ALA A 242 -11.74 -11.33 -2.63
C ALA A 242 -11.64 -12.88 -2.68
N ARG A 243 -11.43 -13.52 -1.53
CA ARG A 243 -11.35 -14.98 -1.42
C ARG A 243 -12.72 -15.60 -1.57
N ILE A 244 -12.83 -16.62 -2.41
CA ILE A 244 -14.01 -17.47 -2.55
C ILE A 244 -13.57 -18.91 -2.33
N GLY A 245 -14.26 -19.64 -1.45
CA GLY A 245 -13.87 -20.99 -1.03
C GLY A 245 -12.65 -21.01 -0.10
N LYS A 246 -12.24 -22.22 0.32
CA LYS A 246 -11.12 -22.44 1.25
C LYS A 246 -10.00 -23.32 0.70
N LYS A 247 -10.29 -24.04 -0.38
CA LYS A 247 -9.39 -25.00 -1.03
C LYS A 247 -9.49 -24.79 -2.55
N PRO A 248 -8.47 -25.19 -3.32
CA PRO A 248 -8.50 -25.13 -4.78
C PRO A 248 -9.69 -25.91 -5.36
N GLU A 249 -10.65 -25.21 -5.97
CA GLU A 249 -11.84 -25.79 -6.60
C GLU A 249 -12.52 -24.81 -7.59
N LEU A 250 -13.53 -25.31 -8.31
CA LEU A 250 -14.49 -24.47 -9.02
C LEU A 250 -15.43 -23.85 -7.98
N VAL A 251 -15.36 -22.54 -7.82
CA VAL A 251 -16.06 -21.83 -6.73
C VAL A 251 -17.31 -21.10 -7.18
N TYR A 252 -17.45 -20.86 -8.49
CA TYR A 252 -18.61 -20.20 -9.07
C TYR A 252 -18.75 -20.54 -10.55
N GLU A 253 -19.99 -20.76 -10.99
CA GLU A 253 -20.29 -21.02 -12.40
C GLU A 253 -21.66 -20.47 -12.81
N ARG A 254 -21.79 -20.14 -14.10
CA ARG A 254 -23.06 -19.77 -14.74
C ARG A 254 -23.12 -20.29 -16.17
N SER A 255 -24.26 -20.87 -16.55
CA SER A 255 -24.49 -21.32 -17.93
C SER A 255 -24.56 -20.17 -18.93
N THR A 256 -25.08 -19.01 -18.53
CA THR A 256 -25.17 -17.79 -19.35
C THR A 256 -24.93 -16.56 -18.49
N VAL A 257 -24.14 -15.61 -19.00
CA VAL A 257 -23.97 -14.28 -18.42
C VAL A 257 -24.83 -13.32 -19.24
N ALA A 258 -26.01 -12.97 -18.72
CA ALA A 258 -26.90 -12.03 -19.39
C ALA A 258 -26.35 -10.59 -19.23
N PRO A 259 -26.46 -9.73 -20.25
CA PRO A 259 -26.10 -8.32 -20.14
C PRO A 259 -26.81 -7.66 -18.95
N GLY A 260 -26.08 -6.87 -18.15
CA GLY A 260 -26.60 -6.19 -16.97
C GLY A 260 -26.88 -7.07 -15.74
N SER A 261 -26.69 -8.40 -15.82
CA SER A 261 -26.88 -9.30 -14.68
C SER A 261 -25.86 -9.07 -13.56
N THR A 262 -26.20 -9.46 -12.34
CA THR A 262 -25.34 -9.34 -11.14
C THR A 262 -24.89 -10.69 -10.63
N SER A 263 -23.80 -10.74 -9.87
CA SER A 263 -23.21 -11.91 -9.21
C SER A 263 -23.30 -11.79 -7.69
N ASP A 264 -23.42 -12.92 -6.99
CA ASP A 264 -23.34 -12.97 -5.53
C ASP A 264 -21.92 -12.68 -5.01
N TYR A 265 -20.93 -12.87 -5.88
CA TYR A 265 -19.53 -12.57 -5.60
C TYR A 265 -19.11 -11.32 -6.37
N PRO A 266 -18.63 -10.26 -5.68
CA PRO A 266 -18.24 -9.03 -6.34
C PRO A 266 -16.93 -9.15 -7.12
N GLU A 267 -16.02 -10.00 -6.65
CA GLU A 267 -14.65 -10.14 -7.15
C GLU A 267 -14.10 -11.55 -6.86
N ILE A 268 -13.06 -11.96 -7.60
CA ILE A 268 -12.17 -13.08 -7.22
C ILE A 268 -10.72 -12.59 -7.13
N GLY A 269 -10.10 -12.86 -5.98
CA GLY A 269 -8.73 -12.48 -5.63
C GLY A 269 -7.67 -13.35 -6.29
N TYR A 270 -6.40 -12.97 -6.11
CA TYR A 270 -5.25 -13.59 -6.77
C TYR A 270 -5.18 -15.12 -6.64
N ASN A 271 -4.50 -15.70 -7.62
CA ASN A 271 -4.42 -17.13 -7.90
C ASN A 271 -5.77 -17.67 -8.36
N TYR A 272 -6.34 -17.08 -9.40
CA TYR A 272 -7.62 -17.50 -9.96
C TYR A 272 -7.52 -17.87 -11.44
N THR A 273 -8.57 -18.53 -11.91
CA THR A 273 -8.87 -18.71 -13.33
C THR A 273 -10.34 -18.37 -13.57
N VAL A 274 -10.61 -17.39 -14.44
CA VAL A 274 -11.96 -17.10 -14.96
C VAL A 274 -12.00 -17.55 -16.41
N SER A 275 -12.94 -18.42 -16.77
CA SER A 275 -13.11 -18.89 -18.15
C SER A 275 -14.57 -18.84 -18.59
N PHE A 276 -14.80 -18.54 -19.87
CA PHE A 276 -16.12 -18.50 -20.47
C PHE A 276 -16.01 -18.69 -21.99
N ASP A 277 -17.10 -19.15 -22.60
CA ASP A 277 -17.25 -19.18 -24.06
C ASP A 277 -17.90 -17.88 -24.53
N ILE A 278 -17.38 -17.33 -25.62
CA ILE A 278 -17.92 -16.12 -26.26
C ILE A 278 -18.29 -16.39 -27.72
N THR A 279 -19.45 -15.89 -28.14
CA THR A 279 -19.77 -15.65 -29.55
C THR A 279 -19.84 -14.14 -29.77
N GLY A 280 -18.87 -13.61 -30.52
CA GLY A 280 -18.68 -12.18 -30.70
C GLY A 280 -19.81 -11.51 -31.48
N ALA A 281 -20.16 -10.30 -31.07
CA ALA A 281 -20.98 -9.37 -31.82
C ALA A 281 -20.21 -8.06 -32.03
N LYS A 282 -20.80 -7.12 -32.77
CA LYS A 282 -20.23 -5.77 -32.87
C LYS A 282 -20.39 -5.07 -31.53
N GLU A 283 -19.27 -4.65 -30.93
CA GLU A 283 -19.24 -3.86 -29.71
C GLU A 283 -18.78 -2.43 -30.00
N SER A 284 -19.22 -1.50 -29.14
CA SER A 284 -18.68 -0.14 -29.09
C SER A 284 -17.41 -0.12 -28.25
N GLU A 285 -16.52 0.84 -28.52
CA GLU A 285 -15.38 1.09 -27.62
C GLU A 285 -15.90 1.49 -26.23
N GLY A 286 -15.29 0.94 -25.19
CA GLY A 286 -15.74 1.07 -23.81
C GLY A 286 -16.78 0.03 -23.39
N THR A 287 -17.15 -0.96 -24.22
CA THR A 287 -18.02 -2.07 -23.79
C THR A 287 -17.38 -2.85 -22.64
N GLU A 288 -17.97 -2.72 -21.47
CA GLU A 288 -17.65 -3.49 -20.27
C GLU A 288 -18.16 -4.92 -20.38
N LEU A 289 -17.38 -5.88 -19.90
CA LEU A 289 -17.81 -7.25 -19.72
C LEU A 289 -18.18 -7.50 -18.26
N PHE A 290 -17.28 -7.15 -17.34
CA PHE A 290 -17.49 -7.28 -15.90
C PHE A 290 -17.02 -6.03 -15.15
N ARG A 291 -17.68 -5.71 -14.05
CA ARG A 291 -17.35 -4.57 -13.18
C ARG A 291 -17.47 -4.97 -11.70
N SER A 292 -16.61 -4.37 -10.89
CA SER A 292 -16.69 -4.25 -9.44
C SER A 292 -16.44 -2.78 -9.04
N PRO A 293 -16.52 -2.42 -7.75
CA PRO A 293 -16.10 -1.10 -7.29
C PRO A 293 -14.62 -0.78 -7.57
N ASN A 294 -13.76 -1.80 -7.70
CA ASN A 294 -12.31 -1.61 -7.82
C ASN A 294 -11.78 -1.77 -9.25
N ALA A 295 -12.50 -2.48 -10.12
CA ALA A 295 -12.01 -2.79 -11.46
C ALA A 295 -13.12 -2.92 -12.50
N VAL A 296 -12.74 -2.73 -13.76
CA VAL A 296 -13.56 -2.99 -14.93
C VAL A 296 -12.78 -3.89 -15.88
N PHE A 297 -13.36 -5.00 -16.28
CA PHE A 297 -12.85 -5.85 -17.35
C PHE A 297 -13.66 -5.58 -18.61
N TYR A 298 -13.00 -5.10 -19.66
CA TYR A 298 -13.60 -4.70 -20.92
C TYR A 298 -13.58 -5.84 -21.93
N LEU A 299 -14.71 -5.99 -22.64
CA LEU A 299 -14.75 -6.73 -23.90
C LEU A 299 -14.14 -5.90 -25.03
N SER A 300 -14.33 -4.58 -24.97
CA SER A 300 -13.74 -3.60 -25.88
C SER A 300 -13.37 -2.36 -25.07
N ASP A 301 -12.08 -2.14 -24.83
CA ASP A 301 -11.58 -1.03 -24.03
C ASP A 301 -11.83 0.32 -24.74
N PRO A 302 -11.91 1.44 -23.99
CA PRO A 302 -12.32 2.72 -24.54
C PRO A 302 -11.27 3.41 -25.43
N ILE A 303 -10.05 2.87 -25.58
CA ILE A 303 -8.95 3.52 -26.30
C ILE A 303 -8.53 2.74 -27.55
N ARG A 304 -8.45 1.42 -27.45
CA ARG A 304 -7.99 0.52 -28.53
C ARG A 304 -9.09 -0.42 -29.03
N GLY A 305 -10.24 -0.46 -28.35
CA GLY A 305 -11.34 -1.35 -28.71
C GLY A 305 -11.01 -2.83 -28.58
N MET A 306 -10.00 -3.18 -27.76
CA MET A 306 -9.52 -4.54 -27.51
C MET A 306 -9.94 -5.03 -26.12
N MET A 307 -9.78 -6.30 -25.82
CA MET A 307 -10.00 -6.79 -24.46
C MET A 307 -8.94 -6.21 -23.51
N GLY A 308 -9.35 -5.87 -22.29
CA GLY A 308 -8.46 -5.26 -21.32
C GLY A 308 -9.12 -5.05 -19.98
N PHE A 309 -8.43 -4.41 -19.05
CA PHE A 309 -9.00 -4.04 -17.77
C PHE A 309 -8.48 -2.69 -17.29
N ALA A 310 -9.31 -1.99 -16.52
CA ALA A 310 -8.92 -0.79 -15.80
C ALA A 310 -9.10 -0.98 -14.29
N ARG A 311 -8.13 -0.48 -13.52
CA ARG A 311 -8.18 -0.38 -12.05
C ARG A 311 -7.26 0.74 -11.57
N ASP A 312 -7.61 1.40 -10.48
CA ASP A 312 -6.78 2.46 -9.85
C ASP A 312 -6.29 3.56 -10.83
N GLY A 313 -7.05 3.81 -11.92
CA GLY A 313 -6.67 4.77 -12.97
C GLY A 313 -5.75 4.22 -14.08
N TYR A 314 -5.32 2.96 -14.00
CA TYR A 314 -4.49 2.30 -15.02
C TYR A 314 -5.34 1.47 -15.97
N LEU A 315 -5.21 1.70 -17.28
CA LEU A 315 -5.79 0.85 -18.34
C LEU A 315 -4.73 -0.10 -18.90
N ASN A 316 -5.03 -1.41 -18.88
CA ASN A 316 -4.18 -2.47 -19.40
C ASN A 316 -4.90 -3.23 -20.51
N THR A 317 -4.38 -3.15 -21.74
CA THR A 317 -5.01 -3.73 -22.93
C THR A 317 -4.26 -4.96 -23.42
N PHE A 318 -4.96 -6.07 -23.57
CA PHE A 318 -4.43 -7.26 -24.24
C PHE A 318 -4.47 -7.06 -25.76
N PRO A 319 -3.53 -7.62 -26.53
CA PRO A 319 -3.50 -7.52 -27.99
C PRO A 319 -4.52 -8.49 -28.65
N TYR A 320 -5.77 -8.49 -28.18
CA TYR A 320 -6.83 -9.36 -28.69
C TYR A 320 -8.18 -8.66 -28.69
N LYS A 321 -8.92 -8.85 -29.78
CA LYS A 321 -10.27 -8.33 -30.00
C LYS A 321 -11.15 -9.48 -30.45
N VAL A 322 -12.31 -9.61 -29.82
CA VAL A 322 -13.34 -10.57 -30.23
C VAL A 322 -14.08 -9.98 -31.44
N ASN A 323 -14.02 -10.67 -32.57
CA ASN A 323 -14.66 -10.20 -33.81
C ASN A 323 -16.12 -10.67 -33.91
N PRO A 324 -16.99 -9.95 -34.62
CA PRO A 324 -18.37 -10.41 -34.88
C PRO A 324 -18.38 -11.81 -35.51
N GLY A 325 -19.17 -12.73 -34.93
CA GLY A 325 -19.29 -14.13 -35.36
C GLY A 325 -18.17 -15.05 -34.86
N GLU A 326 -17.10 -14.52 -34.26
CA GLU A 326 -16.02 -15.31 -33.69
C GLU A 326 -16.55 -16.14 -32.51
N LYS A 327 -16.21 -17.42 -32.49
CA LYS A 327 -16.44 -18.30 -31.35
C LYS A 327 -15.10 -18.61 -30.70
N ALA A 328 -14.98 -18.32 -29.41
CA ALA A 328 -13.76 -18.56 -28.67
C ALA A 328 -14.05 -18.95 -27.22
N THR A 329 -13.16 -19.74 -26.63
CA THR A 329 -13.08 -19.91 -25.18
C THR A 329 -12.03 -18.94 -24.65
N ILE A 330 -12.46 -18.02 -23.80
CA ILE A 330 -11.59 -17.06 -23.11
C ILE A 330 -11.23 -17.63 -21.75
N GLN A 331 -9.97 -17.44 -21.35
CA GLN A 331 -9.50 -17.74 -20.01
C GLN A 331 -8.57 -16.63 -19.52
N ILE A 332 -8.85 -16.11 -18.34
CA ILE A 332 -8.07 -15.10 -17.63
C ILE A 332 -7.53 -15.74 -16.36
N GLU A 333 -6.21 -15.78 -16.22
CA GLU A 333 -5.53 -16.21 -15.00
C GLU A 333 -4.86 -15.01 -14.36
N GLY A 334 -5.04 -14.82 -13.05
CA GLY A 334 -4.41 -13.71 -12.34
C GLY A 334 -3.80 -14.17 -11.03
N ASN A 335 -2.58 -13.71 -10.76
CA ASN A 335 -1.90 -13.85 -9.48
C ASN A 335 -1.37 -12.49 -9.01
N ASN A 336 -0.62 -12.46 -7.91
CA ASN A 336 -0.04 -11.25 -7.33
C ASN A 336 1.16 -10.68 -8.13
N CYS A 337 1.48 -11.24 -9.29
CA CYS A 337 2.59 -10.84 -10.17
C CYS A 337 2.18 -10.59 -11.63
N SER A 338 1.14 -11.27 -12.14
CA SER A 338 0.71 -11.18 -13.55
C SER A 338 -0.79 -11.43 -13.76
N THR A 339 -1.28 -10.93 -14.90
CA THR A 339 -2.59 -11.26 -15.48
C THR A 339 -2.39 -11.81 -16.88
N THR A 340 -2.90 -13.01 -17.17
CA THR A 340 -2.67 -13.72 -18.42
C THR A 340 -3.98 -13.96 -19.15
N LEU A 341 -4.02 -13.59 -20.43
CA LEU A 341 -5.13 -13.91 -21.34
C LEU A 341 -4.75 -15.14 -22.19
N ARG A 342 -5.66 -16.12 -22.20
CA ARG A 342 -5.63 -17.25 -23.12
C ARG A 342 -6.91 -17.28 -23.96
N VAL A 343 -6.76 -17.60 -25.23
CA VAL A 343 -7.86 -17.77 -26.18
C VAL A 343 -7.72 -19.13 -26.83
N ASN A 344 -8.76 -19.96 -26.73
CA ASN A 344 -8.77 -21.34 -27.23
C ASN A 344 -7.55 -22.15 -26.74
N GLY A 345 -7.21 -21.99 -25.45
CA GLY A 345 -6.09 -22.65 -24.79
C GLY A 345 -4.69 -22.07 -25.08
N LYS A 346 -4.56 -21.13 -26.03
CA LYS A 346 -3.27 -20.51 -26.36
C LYS A 346 -3.08 -19.20 -25.60
N VAL A 347 -1.89 -18.98 -25.06
CA VAL A 347 -1.52 -17.68 -24.46
C VAL A 347 -1.52 -16.61 -25.55
N VAL A 348 -2.30 -15.56 -25.35
CA VAL A 348 -2.25 -14.35 -26.17
C VAL A 348 -1.21 -13.39 -25.60
N ASP A 349 -1.28 -13.16 -24.29
CA ASP A 349 -0.37 -12.26 -23.58
C ASP A 349 -0.35 -12.59 -22.09
N GLU A 350 0.79 -12.32 -21.46
CA GLU A 350 1.00 -12.37 -20.01
C GLU A 350 1.49 -10.99 -19.55
N MET A 351 0.60 -10.24 -18.90
CA MET A 351 0.92 -8.94 -18.33
C MET A 351 1.65 -9.12 -17.00
N ASN A 352 2.89 -9.58 -17.08
CA ASN A 352 3.81 -9.64 -15.94
C ASN A 352 4.40 -8.26 -15.60
N THR A 353 5.25 -8.22 -14.58
CA THR A 353 5.98 -7.01 -14.21
C THR A 353 6.88 -6.56 -15.35
N GLN A 354 6.65 -5.35 -15.86
CA GLN A 354 7.42 -4.75 -16.93
C GLN A 354 8.40 -3.73 -16.35
N LYS A 355 9.67 -3.76 -16.77
CA LYS A 355 10.58 -2.66 -16.44
C LYS A 355 10.34 -1.49 -17.41
N LEU A 356 9.90 -0.35 -16.88
CA LEU A 356 9.78 0.90 -17.62
C LEU A 356 11.05 1.72 -17.44
N TYR A 357 11.61 2.21 -18.53
CA TYR A 357 12.80 3.04 -18.52
C TYR A 357 12.45 4.50 -18.81
N PHE A 358 13.09 5.41 -18.09
CA PHE A 358 12.93 6.86 -18.25
C PHE A 358 14.30 7.55 -18.21
N ASN A 359 14.33 8.87 -18.41
CA ASN A 359 15.56 9.67 -18.46
C ASN A 359 16.63 9.09 -19.40
N ALA A 360 16.21 8.78 -20.64
CA ALA A 360 17.03 8.14 -21.66
C ALA A 360 17.66 6.80 -21.22
N GLY A 361 16.96 6.03 -20.37
CA GLY A 361 17.38 4.70 -19.93
C GLY A 361 18.24 4.67 -18.68
N LYS A 362 18.54 5.83 -18.07
CA LYS A 362 19.33 5.90 -16.84
C LYS A 362 18.55 5.44 -15.61
N ASP A 363 17.24 5.64 -15.65
CA ASP A 363 16.36 5.31 -14.55
C ASP A 363 15.29 4.31 -15.00
N SER A 364 14.82 3.50 -14.06
CA SER A 364 13.79 2.50 -14.35
C SER A 364 12.89 2.25 -13.16
N MET A 365 11.65 1.81 -13.44
CA MET A 365 10.71 1.32 -12.43
C MET A 365 10.08 0.01 -12.87
N ASN A 366 9.70 -0.82 -11.91
CA ASN A 366 8.91 -2.01 -12.16
C ASN A 366 7.43 -1.64 -12.23
N TYR A 367 6.78 -1.87 -13.36
CA TYR A 367 5.35 -1.61 -13.59
C TYR A 367 4.53 -2.89 -13.47
N VAL A 368 3.57 -2.89 -12.56
CA VAL A 368 2.76 -4.06 -12.16
C VAL A 368 1.37 -4.01 -12.79
N ARG A 369 0.92 -5.15 -13.32
CA ARG A 369 -0.33 -5.28 -14.09
C ARG A 369 -1.15 -6.48 -13.64
N THR A 370 -1.27 -6.63 -12.32
CA THR A 370 -2.13 -7.62 -11.66
C THR A 370 -3.61 -7.25 -11.83
N LEU A 371 -4.53 -8.18 -11.58
CA LEU A 371 -5.96 -7.89 -11.59
C LEU A 371 -6.64 -8.79 -10.56
N VAL A 372 -7.29 -8.20 -9.56
CA VAL A 372 -8.39 -8.87 -8.84
C VAL A 372 -9.61 -8.80 -9.75
N PHE A 373 -10.13 -9.95 -10.18
CA PHE A 373 -11.07 -9.97 -11.29
C PHE A 373 -12.46 -9.51 -10.85
N PRO A 374 -13.07 -8.53 -11.54
CA PRO A 374 -14.41 -8.07 -11.22
C PRO A 374 -15.47 -9.09 -11.65
N LEU A 375 -16.46 -9.34 -10.79
CA LEU A 375 -17.57 -10.28 -11.06
C LEU A 375 -18.95 -9.69 -10.72
N GLU A 376 -19.01 -8.61 -9.93
CA GLU A 376 -20.24 -8.06 -9.34
C GLU A 376 -21.34 -7.82 -10.36
N LYS A 377 -21.01 -7.17 -11.48
CA LYS A 377 -21.99 -6.80 -12.50
C LYS A 377 -21.44 -7.06 -13.91
N ALA A 378 -22.26 -7.70 -14.73
CA ALA A 378 -22.03 -7.81 -16.16
C ALA A 378 -22.37 -6.48 -16.86
N GLY A 379 -21.54 -6.08 -17.84
CA GLY A 379 -21.81 -4.90 -18.65
C GLY A 379 -22.98 -5.09 -19.62
N ASN A 380 -23.28 -4.03 -20.36
CA ASN A 380 -24.31 -4.04 -21.41
C ASN A 380 -23.66 -4.34 -22.77
N PHE A 381 -23.25 -5.57 -23.00
CA PHE A 381 -22.60 -6.03 -24.23
C PHE A 381 -23.59 -6.71 -25.19
N ASN A 382 -23.26 -6.74 -26.49
CA ASN A 382 -24.05 -7.38 -27.53
C ASN A 382 -23.68 -8.87 -27.75
N SER A 383 -22.46 -9.24 -27.38
CA SER A 383 -21.91 -10.58 -27.56
C SER A 383 -22.62 -11.62 -26.68
N LYS A 384 -22.57 -12.89 -27.05
CA LYS A 384 -23.13 -13.97 -26.22
C LYS A 384 -22.04 -14.57 -25.35
N VAL A 385 -22.20 -14.54 -24.03
CA VAL A 385 -21.25 -15.08 -23.06
C VAL A 385 -21.88 -16.24 -22.29
N GLN A 386 -21.26 -17.41 -22.35
CA GLN A 386 -21.79 -18.66 -21.84
C GLN A 386 -20.74 -19.44 -21.07
N ASN A 387 -21.19 -20.42 -20.27
CA ASN A 387 -20.32 -21.37 -19.58
C ASN A 387 -19.24 -20.69 -18.72
N LEU A 388 -19.61 -19.62 -18.01
CA LEU A 388 -18.71 -18.93 -17.08
C LEU A 388 -18.33 -19.89 -15.96
N LYS A 389 -17.02 -20.02 -15.71
CA LYS A 389 -16.43 -20.80 -14.63
C LYS A 389 -15.35 -19.98 -13.95
N VAL A 390 -15.35 -19.99 -12.62
CA VAL A 390 -14.38 -19.29 -11.79
C VAL A 390 -13.76 -20.29 -10.82
N TYR A 391 -12.45 -20.47 -10.96
CA TYR A 391 -11.63 -21.29 -10.09
C TYR A 391 -10.78 -20.39 -9.20
N ASN A 392 -10.61 -20.76 -7.93
CA ASN A 392 -9.73 -20.08 -6.98
C ASN A 392 -8.28 -20.63 -7.00
N TYR A 393 -7.85 -21.11 -8.18
CA TYR A 393 -6.49 -21.52 -8.49
C TYR A 393 -6.18 -21.24 -9.96
N CYS A 394 -4.90 -21.19 -10.32
CA CYS A 394 -4.45 -21.08 -11.71
C CYS A 394 -4.42 -22.46 -12.37
N VAL A 395 -5.30 -22.74 -13.32
CA VAL A 395 -5.40 -24.08 -13.97
C VAL A 395 -4.13 -24.43 -14.74
N SER A 396 -3.38 -23.43 -15.24
CA SER A 396 -2.09 -23.66 -15.91
C SER A 396 -0.93 -24.05 -14.99
N LYS A 397 -1.10 -23.95 -13.67
CA LYS A 397 -0.09 -24.27 -12.65
C LYS A 397 -0.77 -25.02 -11.50
N PRO A 398 -1.06 -26.33 -11.67
CA PRO A 398 -1.74 -27.14 -10.66
C PRO A 398 -0.96 -27.26 -9.36
#